data_AF-A0A3D5I191-F1
#
_entry.id   AF-A0A3D5I191-F1
#
_cell.length_a   1.000
_cell.length_b   1.000
_cell.length_c   1.000
_cell.angle_alpha   90.00
_cell.angle_beta   90.00
_cell.angle_gamma   90.00
#
_symmetry.space_group_name_H-M   'P 1'
#
loop_
_entity.id
_entity.type
_entity.pdbx_description
1 polymer ?
#
loop_
_entity_poly.entity_id
_entity_poly.type
_entity_poly.pdbx_seq_one_letter_code
_entity_poly.pdbx_strand_id
1 'polypeptide(L)'
;IEGETYEYTTMYPGFAAQARQDRDSGAEAEFDEQTAESKEHAGIFRRAARNFGLLTPIEHHHADRYTAALQGLQGGGEAGLAAEPVAGLWICKVCSMIYDPKDGDPDSGIAPGTPFEDIPEDWVCTICGARKSSFVPYRPVDLKAA
;
A
#
# COMPACT_ATOMS: atom_id res chain seq x y z
N ILE A 1 13.82 -3.34 -7.09
CA ILE A 1 13.53 -1.90 -7.27
C ILE A 1 14.79 -1.14 -7.69
N GLU A 2 15.87 -1.17 -6.90
CA GLU A 2 17.10 -0.43 -7.24
C GLU A 2 17.73 -0.87 -8.57
N GLY A 3 17.81 -2.19 -8.81
CA GLY A 3 18.30 -2.75 -10.09
C GLY A 3 17.53 -2.21 -11.29
N GLU A 4 16.21 -2.43 -11.32
CA GLU A 4 15.32 -1.85 -12.34
C GLU A 4 15.46 -0.32 -12.45
N THR A 5 15.59 0.37 -11.32
CA THR A 5 15.80 1.84 -11.35
C THR A 5 17.09 2.20 -12.07
N TYR A 6 18.19 1.55 -11.75
CA TYR A 6 19.46 1.75 -12.44
C TYR A 6 19.38 1.39 -13.92
N GLU A 7 18.67 0.32 -14.26
CA GLU A 7 18.41 -0.11 -15.63
C GLU A 7 17.72 0.97 -16.46
N TYR A 8 16.54 1.46 -16.06
CA TYR A 8 15.79 2.44 -16.84
C TYR A 8 16.32 3.89 -16.72
N THR A 9 17.09 4.25 -15.69
CA THR A 9 17.63 5.62 -15.56
C THR A 9 19.04 5.78 -16.09
N THR A 10 19.79 4.69 -16.23
CA THR A 10 21.24 4.78 -16.48
C THR A 10 21.75 3.74 -17.47
N MET A 11 21.52 2.45 -17.22
CA MET A 11 22.14 1.38 -18.01
C MET A 11 21.62 1.39 -19.46
N TYR A 12 20.32 1.15 -19.66
CA TYR A 12 19.73 1.08 -20.99
C TYR A 12 19.77 2.40 -21.75
N PRO A 13 19.54 3.58 -21.12
CA PRO A 13 19.79 4.86 -21.78
C PRO A 13 21.23 5.04 -22.27
N GLY A 14 22.21 4.53 -21.51
CA GLY A 14 23.63 4.52 -21.91
C GLY A 14 23.89 3.61 -23.11
N PHE A 15 23.32 2.41 -23.12
CA PHE A 15 23.43 1.48 -24.24
C PHE A 15 22.73 2.00 -25.51
N ALA A 16 21.54 2.58 -25.39
CA ALA A 16 20.86 3.24 -26.50
C ALA A 16 21.70 4.40 -27.08
N ALA A 17 22.34 5.20 -26.22
CA ALA A 17 23.25 6.26 -26.66
C ALA A 17 24.48 5.73 -27.41
N GLN A 18 25.03 4.59 -26.98
CA GLN A 18 26.14 3.94 -27.68
C GLN A 18 25.69 3.35 -29.03
N ALA A 19 24.55 2.66 -29.07
CA ALA A 19 23.97 2.11 -30.30
C ALA A 19 23.73 3.21 -31.35
N ARG A 20 23.25 4.39 -30.91
CA ARG A 20 23.15 5.59 -31.77
C ARG A 20 24.48 6.01 -32.38
N GLN A 21 25.56 6.03 -31.59
CA GLN A 21 26.89 6.39 -32.08
C GLN A 21 27.39 5.38 -33.13
N ASP A 22 27.08 4.10 -32.91
CA ASP A 22 27.45 3.00 -33.78
C ASP A 22 26.53 2.88 -35.02
N ARG A 23 25.48 3.70 -35.08
CA ARG A 23 24.43 3.69 -36.12
C ARG A 23 23.67 2.37 -36.20
N ASP A 24 23.54 1.68 -35.07
CA ASP A 24 22.74 0.48 -34.93
C ASP A 24 21.34 0.85 -34.40
N SER A 25 20.44 1.18 -35.32
CA SER A 25 19.07 1.56 -34.97
C SER A 25 18.24 0.40 -34.41
N GLY A 26 18.63 -0.85 -34.68
CA GLY A 26 17.95 -2.03 -34.14
C GLY A 26 18.25 -2.18 -32.66
N ALA A 27 19.53 -2.09 -32.30
CA ALA A 27 19.95 -2.12 -30.89
C ALA A 27 19.44 -0.90 -30.11
N GLU A 28 19.43 0.29 -30.71
CA GLU A 28 18.84 1.48 -30.09
C GLU A 28 17.37 1.23 -29.67
N ALA A 29 16.55 0.74 -30.61
CA ALA A 29 15.13 0.50 -30.35
C ALA A 29 14.91 -0.55 -29.25
N GLU A 30 15.70 -1.63 -29.25
CA GLU A 30 15.64 -2.69 -28.22
C GLU A 30 15.99 -2.13 -26.82
N PHE A 31 16.99 -1.27 -26.72
CA PHE A 31 17.36 -0.66 -25.43
C PHE A 31 16.34 0.38 -24.95
N ASP A 32 15.72 1.11 -25.87
CA ASP A 32 14.62 2.02 -25.52
C ASP A 32 13.37 1.23 -25.04
N GLU A 33 13.09 0.06 -25.62
CA GLU A 33 12.02 -0.85 -25.15
C GLU A 33 12.33 -1.42 -23.76
N GLN A 34 13.54 -1.95 -23.55
CA GLN A 34 13.97 -2.42 -22.23
C GLN A 34 13.95 -1.32 -21.16
N THR A 35 14.25 -0.07 -21.53
CA THR A 35 14.09 1.08 -20.64
C THR A 35 12.63 1.25 -20.20
N ALA A 36 11.68 1.11 -21.12
CA ALA A 36 10.25 1.22 -20.83
C ALA A 36 9.77 0.08 -19.93
N GLU A 37 10.14 -1.17 -20.23
CA GLU A 37 9.78 -2.35 -19.43
C GLU A 37 10.36 -2.28 -18.02
N SER A 38 11.63 -1.94 -17.89
CA SER A 38 12.28 -1.85 -16.57
C SER A 38 11.65 -0.76 -15.69
N LYS A 39 11.19 0.34 -16.30
CA LYS A 39 10.40 1.36 -15.59
C LYS A 39 9.07 0.80 -15.08
N GLU A 40 8.38 -0.02 -15.86
CA GLU A 40 7.16 -0.71 -15.45
C GLU A 40 7.44 -1.67 -14.29
N HIS A 41 8.45 -2.53 -14.40
CA HIS A 41 8.88 -3.45 -13.35
C HIS A 41 9.21 -2.73 -12.04
N ALA A 42 9.96 -1.63 -12.11
CA ALA A 42 10.24 -0.80 -10.94
C ALA A 42 8.94 -0.31 -10.26
N GLY A 43 7.93 0.08 -11.04
CA GLY A 43 6.60 0.46 -10.54
C GLY A 43 5.87 -0.70 -9.86
N ILE A 44 5.86 -1.89 -10.48
CA ILE A 44 5.25 -3.10 -9.92
C ILE A 44 5.89 -3.45 -8.57
N PHE A 45 7.22 -3.45 -8.50
CA PHE A 45 7.92 -3.77 -7.26
C PHE A 45 7.70 -2.73 -6.15
N ARG A 46 7.60 -1.43 -6.48
CA ARG A 46 7.26 -0.39 -5.50
C ARG A 46 5.86 -0.63 -4.91
N ARG A 47 4.87 -0.89 -5.76
CA ARG A 47 3.50 -1.20 -5.34
C ARG A 47 3.46 -2.45 -4.45
N ALA A 48 4.19 -3.50 -4.82
CA ALA A 48 4.28 -4.71 -4.01
C ALA A 48 4.90 -4.41 -2.63
N ALA A 49 6.03 -3.70 -2.59
CA ALA A 49 6.70 -3.34 -1.34
C ALA A 49 5.78 -2.52 -0.41
N ARG A 50 5.03 -1.55 -0.96
CA ARG A 50 4.03 -0.80 -0.20
C ARG A 50 2.95 -1.71 0.37
N ASN A 51 2.38 -2.58 -0.46
CA ASN A 51 1.34 -3.52 -0.03
C ASN A 51 1.84 -4.47 1.07
N PHE A 52 3.07 -4.96 1.00
CA PHE A 52 3.67 -5.73 2.09
C PHE A 52 3.82 -4.90 3.37
N GLY A 53 4.20 -3.63 3.25
CA GLY A 53 4.27 -2.70 4.40
C GLY A 53 2.93 -2.52 5.12
N LEU A 54 1.81 -2.57 4.39
CA LEU A 54 0.46 -2.49 4.96
C LEU A 54 0.04 -3.75 5.73
N LEU A 55 0.72 -4.89 5.58
CA LEU A 55 0.39 -6.11 6.32
C LEU A 55 0.74 -6.02 7.80
N THR A 56 1.83 -5.33 8.16
CA THR A 56 2.22 -5.17 9.57
C THR A 56 1.11 -4.57 10.45
N PRO A 57 0.50 -3.40 10.12
CA PRO A 57 -0.61 -2.87 10.92
C PRO A 57 -1.88 -3.75 10.89
N ILE A 58 -2.10 -4.50 9.81
CA ILE A 58 -3.21 -5.47 9.71
C ILE A 58 -3.02 -6.59 10.73
N GLU A 59 -1.82 -7.20 10.76
CA GLU A 59 -1.50 -8.29 11.68
C GLU A 59 -1.48 -7.81 13.13
N HIS A 60 -1.00 -6.60 13.40
CA HIS A 60 -1.12 -6.00 14.74
C HIS A 60 -2.59 -5.84 15.15
N HIS A 61 -3.44 -5.32 14.27
CA HIS A 61 -4.87 -5.21 14.55
C HIS A 61 -5.51 -6.57 14.86
N HIS A 62 -5.15 -7.62 14.12
CA HIS A 62 -5.62 -8.98 14.41
C HIS A 62 -5.10 -9.50 15.75
N ALA A 63 -3.80 -9.34 16.02
CA ALA A 63 -3.16 -9.76 17.26
C ALA A 63 -3.78 -9.07 18.49
N ASP A 64 -4.04 -7.75 18.41
CA ASP A 64 -4.69 -6.98 19.48
C ASP A 64 -6.11 -7.49 19.75
N ARG A 65 -6.88 -7.79 18.68
CA ARG A 65 -8.24 -8.35 18.81
C ARG A 65 -8.23 -9.69 19.52
N TYR A 66 -7.32 -10.58 19.15
CA TYR A 66 -7.19 -11.89 19.80
C TYR A 66 -6.74 -11.75 21.25
N THR A 67 -5.80 -10.85 21.52
CA THR A 67 -5.29 -10.59 22.88
C THR A 67 -6.41 -10.13 23.80
N ALA A 68 -7.20 -9.14 23.37
CA ALA A 68 -8.33 -8.66 24.15
C ALA A 68 -9.40 -9.74 24.34
N ALA A 69 -9.73 -10.50 23.29
CA ALA A 69 -10.69 -11.60 23.39
C ALA A 69 -10.24 -12.66 24.41
N LEU A 70 -8.95 -13.02 24.42
CA LEU A 70 -8.38 -13.95 25.38
C LEU A 70 -8.46 -13.41 26.81
N GLN A 71 -8.11 -12.14 27.01
CA GLN A 71 -8.19 -11.48 28.32
C GLN A 71 -9.63 -11.43 28.84
N GLY A 72 -10.61 -11.19 27.97
CA GLY A 72 -12.02 -11.24 28.34
C GLY A 72 -12.47 -12.63 28.79
N LEU A 73 -12.04 -13.68 28.09
CA LEU A 73 -12.29 -15.08 28.50
C LEU A 73 -11.62 -15.43 29.84
N GLN A 74 -10.54 -14.76 30.19
CA GLN A 74 -9.83 -14.92 31.46
C GLN A 74 -10.43 -14.06 32.61
N GLY A 75 -11.56 -13.39 32.37
CA GLY A 75 -12.24 -12.55 33.36
C GLY A 75 -11.69 -11.12 33.46
N GLY A 76 -10.91 -10.67 32.48
CA GLY A 76 -10.31 -9.34 32.43
C GLY A 76 -11.23 -8.21 31.94
N GLY A 77 -12.51 -8.49 31.68
CA GLY A 77 -13.48 -7.52 31.14
C GLY A 77 -14.16 -8.00 29.85
N GLU A 78 -14.88 -7.10 29.18
CA GLU A 78 -15.50 -7.38 27.88
C GLU A 78 -14.63 -6.83 26.74
N ALA A 79 -14.20 -7.71 25.84
CA ALA A 79 -13.45 -7.32 24.65
C ALA A 79 -14.35 -6.58 23.67
N GLY A 80 -13.98 -5.36 23.31
CA GLY A 80 -14.78 -4.51 22.44
C GLY A 80 -13.95 -3.62 21.53
N LEU A 81 -14.65 -2.73 20.82
CA LEU A 81 -14.05 -1.61 20.11
C LEU A 81 -14.15 -0.36 20.98
N ALA A 82 -13.16 0.52 20.85
CA ALA A 82 -13.19 1.85 21.44
C ALA A 82 -14.48 2.59 21.02
N ALA A 83 -15.00 3.41 21.94
CA ALA A 83 -16.22 4.18 21.72
C ALA A 83 -16.06 5.18 20.57
N GLU A 84 -14.92 5.85 20.53
CA GLU A 84 -14.58 6.85 19.51
C GLU A 84 -13.57 6.28 18.51
N PRO A 85 -13.71 6.59 17.20
CA PRO A 85 -12.72 6.24 16.20
C PRO A 85 -11.46 7.10 16.33
N VAL A 86 -10.35 6.59 15.80
CA VAL A 86 -9.15 7.41 15.61
C VAL A 86 -9.39 8.36 14.44
N ALA A 87 -9.28 9.65 14.70
CA ALA A 87 -9.61 10.69 13.72
C ALA A 87 -8.84 10.50 12.40
N GLY A 88 -9.59 10.50 11.29
CA GLY A 88 -9.05 10.38 9.94
C GLY A 88 -8.60 8.98 9.51
N LEU A 89 -8.53 7.99 10.42
CA LEU A 89 -8.17 6.62 10.07
C LEU A 89 -9.41 5.81 9.68
N TRP A 90 -9.28 5.02 8.63
CA TRP A 90 -10.36 4.19 8.09
C TRP A 90 -9.90 2.74 7.92
N ILE A 91 -10.74 1.78 8.28
CA ILE A 91 -10.42 0.36 8.21
C ILE A 91 -11.32 -0.36 7.20
N CYS A 92 -10.70 -1.17 6.34
CA CYS A 92 -11.40 -2.06 5.43
C CYS A 92 -12.07 -3.18 6.23
N LYS A 93 -13.40 -3.31 6.15
CA LYS A 93 -14.14 -4.39 6.84
C LYS A 93 -13.84 -5.80 6.29
N VAL A 94 -13.20 -5.90 5.12
CA VAL A 94 -12.93 -7.18 4.46
C VAL A 94 -11.59 -7.77 4.88
N CYS A 95 -10.53 -6.96 4.92
CA CYS A 95 -9.16 -7.43 5.18
C CYS A 95 -8.44 -6.68 6.31
N SER A 96 -9.12 -5.76 7.00
CA SER A 96 -8.56 -4.95 8.08
C SER A 96 -7.43 -3.97 7.69
N MET A 97 -7.17 -3.75 6.39
CA MET A 97 -6.26 -2.69 5.96
C MET A 97 -6.72 -1.34 6.50
N ILE A 98 -5.81 -0.61 7.13
CA ILE A 98 -6.06 0.73 7.68
C ILE A 98 -5.50 1.76 6.70
N TYR A 99 -6.37 2.63 6.19
CA TYR A 99 -5.99 3.83 5.47
C TYR A 99 -5.61 4.92 6.48
N ASP A 100 -4.38 5.42 6.39
CA ASP A 100 -3.92 6.62 7.06
C ASP A 100 -3.73 7.73 6.02
N PRO A 101 -4.44 8.87 6.13
CA PRO A 101 -4.22 10.03 5.27
C PRO A 101 -2.75 10.42 5.18
N LYS A 102 -1.95 10.27 6.25
CA LYS A 102 -0.52 10.59 6.25
C LYS A 102 0.26 9.83 5.17
N ASP A 103 -0.13 8.58 4.90
CA ASP A 103 0.53 7.73 3.91
C ASP A 103 -0.13 7.87 2.53
N GLY A 104 -1.45 8.06 2.50
CA GLY A 104 -2.23 8.07 1.27
C GLY A 104 -2.14 6.75 0.50
N ASP A 105 -2.27 6.82 -0.82
CA ASP A 105 -2.04 5.70 -1.75
C ASP A 105 -1.41 6.18 -3.06
N PRO A 106 -0.13 6.59 -3.05
CA PRO A 106 0.51 7.23 -4.20
C PRO A 106 0.56 6.35 -5.44
N ASP A 107 0.67 5.03 -5.28
CA ASP A 107 0.69 4.07 -6.38
C ASP A 107 -0.66 3.97 -7.12
N SER A 108 -1.76 4.38 -6.47
CA SER A 108 -3.09 4.54 -7.07
C SER A 108 -3.45 6.00 -7.34
N GLY A 109 -2.49 6.93 -7.20
CA GLY A 109 -2.68 8.36 -7.46
C GLY A 109 -3.22 9.18 -6.28
N ILE A 110 -3.31 8.61 -5.07
CA ILE A 110 -3.78 9.31 -3.87
C ILE A 110 -2.57 9.85 -3.12
N ALA A 111 -2.38 11.16 -3.12
CA ALA A 111 -1.22 11.78 -2.49
C ALA A 111 -1.22 11.60 -0.95
N PRO A 112 -0.03 11.55 -0.31
CA PRO A 112 0.06 11.66 1.14
C PRO A 112 -0.61 12.96 1.63
N GLY A 113 -1.32 12.89 2.74
CA GLY A 113 -2.15 13.94 3.32
C GLY A 113 -3.61 13.97 2.82
N THR A 114 -3.99 13.13 1.87
CA THR A 114 -5.37 13.12 1.34
C THR A 114 -6.33 12.52 2.38
N PRO A 115 -7.36 13.24 2.85
CA PRO A 115 -8.35 12.66 3.75
C PRO A 115 -9.17 11.60 3.00
N PHE A 116 -9.68 10.60 3.73
CA PHE A 116 -10.36 9.46 3.10
C PHE A 116 -11.61 9.89 2.31
N GLU A 117 -12.27 10.94 2.79
CA GLU A 117 -13.45 11.55 2.20
C GLU A 117 -13.17 12.07 0.78
N ASP A 118 -11.96 12.59 0.54
CA ASP A 118 -11.54 13.17 -0.75
C ASP A 118 -11.02 12.12 -1.75
N ILE A 119 -10.92 10.85 -1.36
CA ILE A 119 -10.52 9.77 -2.27
C ILE A 119 -11.64 9.53 -3.31
N PRO A 120 -11.30 9.29 -4.59
CA PRO A 120 -12.28 8.87 -5.60
C PRO A 120 -13.11 7.63 -5.21
N GLU A 121 -14.38 7.58 -5.62
CA GLU A 121 -15.29 6.47 -5.27
C GLU A 121 -14.95 5.14 -5.96
N ASP A 122 -14.23 5.18 -7.07
CA ASP A 122 -13.73 4.01 -7.80
C ASP A 122 -12.44 3.44 -7.21
N TRP A 123 -11.86 4.11 -6.21
CA TRP A 123 -10.71 3.57 -5.47
C TRP A 123 -11.08 2.25 -4.77
N VAL A 124 -10.13 1.32 -4.81
CA VAL A 124 -10.24 0.00 -4.20
C VAL A 124 -9.13 -0.22 -3.19
N CYS A 125 -9.43 -0.99 -2.15
CA CYS A 125 -8.45 -1.44 -1.16
C CYS A 125 -7.29 -2.14 -1.88
N THR A 126 -6.06 -1.65 -1.69
CA THR A 126 -4.87 -2.17 -2.36
C THR A 126 -4.47 -3.57 -1.93
N ILE A 127 -5.03 -4.07 -0.82
CA ILE A 127 -4.78 -5.41 -0.29
C ILE A 127 -5.76 -6.45 -0.84
N CYS A 128 -7.06 -6.13 -0.88
CA CYS A 128 -8.11 -7.13 -1.18
C CYS A 128 -9.04 -6.76 -2.34
N GLY A 129 -8.88 -5.57 -2.95
CA GLY A 129 -9.72 -5.11 -4.06
C GLY A 129 -11.15 -4.70 -3.68
N ALA A 130 -11.49 -4.67 -2.39
CA ALA A 130 -12.80 -4.18 -1.94
C ALA A 130 -12.99 -2.69 -2.26
N ARG A 131 -14.20 -2.29 -2.61
CA ARG A 131 -14.56 -0.88 -2.90
C ARG A 131 -14.37 0.04 -1.69
N LYS A 132 -14.18 1.34 -1.92
CA LYS A 132 -14.13 2.39 -0.87
C LYS A 132 -15.28 2.28 0.15
N SER A 133 -16.49 1.95 -0.29
CA SER A 133 -17.67 1.77 0.57
C SER A 133 -17.56 0.63 1.61
N SER A 134 -16.56 -0.24 1.50
CA SER A 134 -16.27 -1.29 2.48
C SER A 134 -15.46 -0.78 3.68
N PHE A 135 -15.01 0.47 3.66
CA PHE A 135 -14.29 1.07 4.78
C PHE A 135 -15.24 1.72 5.79
N VAL A 136 -14.81 1.72 7.04
CA VAL A 136 -15.48 2.42 8.16
C VAL A 136 -14.43 3.14 9.01
N PRO A 137 -14.81 4.15 9.80
CA PRO A 137 -13.88 4.81 10.72
C PRO A 137 -13.20 3.78 11.63
N TYR A 138 -11.86 3.82 11.70
CA TYR A 138 -11.08 2.85 12.44
C TYR A 138 -11.26 3.05 13.95
N ARG A 139 -11.63 1.95 14.63
CA ARG A 139 -11.72 1.89 16.09
C ARG A 139 -10.73 0.84 16.59
N PRO A 140 -9.76 1.20 17.44
CA PRO A 140 -8.88 0.23 18.05
C PRO A 140 -9.66 -0.65 19.02
N VAL A 141 -9.05 -1.77 19.37
CA VAL A 141 -9.58 -2.69 20.37
C VAL A 141 -9.49 -2.04 21.74
N ASP A 142 -10.51 -2.28 22.56
CA ASP A 142 -10.59 -1.78 23.93
C ASP A 142 -11.11 -2.89 24.85
N LEU A 143 -10.57 -2.96 26.06
CA LEU A 143 -11.01 -3.86 27.12
C LEU A 143 -11.83 -3.07 28.11
N LYS A 144 -13.15 -3.19 27.99
CA LYS A 144 -14.05 -2.51 28.89
C LYS A 144 -14.06 -3.22 30.23
N ALA A 145 -13.92 -2.46 31.30
CA ALA A 145 -14.09 -2.97 32.65
C ALA A 145 -15.49 -3.61 32.77
N ALA A 146 -15.54 -4.78 33.43
CA ALA A 146 -16.77 -5.52 33.69
C ALA A 146 -17.67 -4.79 34.70
#